data_AF-A0A1B1S6S9-F1
#
_entry.id   AF-A0A1B1S6S9-F1
#
_cell.length_a   1.000
_cell.length_b   1.000
_cell.length_c   1.000
_cell.angle_alpha   90.00
_cell.angle_beta   90.00
_cell.angle_gamma   90.00
#
_symmetry.space_group_name_H-M   'P 1'
#
loop_
_entity.id
_entity.type
_entity.pdbx_description
1 polymer ?
#
loop_
_entity_poly.entity_id
_entity_poly.type
_entity_poly.pdbx_seq_one_letter_code
_entity_poly.pdbx_strand_id
1 'polypeptide(L)'
;MPLPAGTYEMKVVVTTTQGKSTSREGIINVNPLDGDPWASEVSFERIVAPGHSAVLYGRNLSSVKSITIGASEPIPVVYSTENGNDILTYTVPANAVNGTFRLELIDAEGMNYGANKVTVSSSALITSGADRITSGAVTTLTGINLDRVASIEIGGTRISEFTEKTSTAISFSTPTLEDGEYPMSGVMNDGAEVQFYKNGQVETTTTVVMSSQQTLWSGHHYVSWDLPDESPNKTFNLIGMDVFAGIKPGAVMSIHYSVEPTDEYHQLRTTTVWWNDLPGTGTIEFSTDGIAEITLTKEALDMIQEQAGFICVGHGYYVDLVTLR
;
A
#
# COMPACT_ATOMS: atom_id res chain seq x y z
N MET A 1 -8.40 25.00 33.40
CA MET A 1 -8.13 25.33 31.98
C MET A 1 -8.99 24.39 31.14
N PRO A 2 -9.79 24.90 30.20
CA PRO A 2 -10.55 24.04 29.29
C PRO A 2 -9.59 23.19 28.45
N LEU A 3 -9.97 21.94 28.17
CA LEU A 3 -9.21 21.04 27.30
C LEU A 3 -9.71 21.20 25.86
N PRO A 4 -8.82 21.37 24.87
CA PRO A 4 -9.23 21.32 23.46
C PRO A 4 -9.62 19.89 23.05
N ALA A 5 -10.27 19.74 21.90
CA ALA A 5 -10.70 18.43 21.40
C ALA A 5 -9.56 17.41 21.32
N GLY A 6 -9.86 16.15 21.61
CA GLY A 6 -8.92 15.04 21.59
C GLY A 6 -9.00 14.12 22.80
N THR A 7 -8.10 13.14 22.80
CA THR A 7 -7.99 12.10 23.82
C THR A 7 -6.86 12.43 24.79
N TYR A 8 -7.12 12.28 26.09
CA TYR A 8 -6.19 12.62 27.17
C TYR A 8 -6.09 11.47 28.16
N GLU A 9 -4.88 11.10 28.54
CA GLU A 9 -4.64 10.25 29.70
C GLU A 9 -4.67 11.13 30.96
N MET A 10 -5.48 10.74 31.93
CA MET A 10 -5.59 11.39 33.22
C MET A 10 -5.10 10.44 34.31
N LYS A 11 -4.20 10.92 35.17
CA LYS A 11 -3.79 10.22 36.40
C LYS A 11 -4.05 11.11 37.61
N VAL A 12 -4.90 10.64 38.52
CA VAL A 12 -5.15 11.26 39.81
C VAL A 12 -4.31 10.54 40.85
N VAL A 13 -3.41 11.24 41.52
CA VAL A 13 -2.57 10.70 42.61
C VAL A 13 -2.95 11.41 43.90
N VAL A 14 -3.24 10.64 44.95
CA VAL A 14 -3.54 11.15 46.28
C VAL A 14 -2.45 10.68 47.23
N THR A 15 -1.79 11.60 47.91
CA THR A 15 -0.71 11.32 48.87
C THR A 15 -1.06 11.89 50.25
N THR A 16 -0.91 11.10 51.31
CA THR A 16 -1.15 11.54 52.68
C THR A 16 0.03 12.35 53.22
N THR A 17 -0.18 13.09 54.31
CA THR A 17 0.89 13.81 55.03
C THR A 17 1.97 12.90 55.59
N GLN A 18 1.72 11.59 55.68
CA GLN A 18 2.68 10.56 56.08
C GLN A 18 3.37 9.88 54.88
N GLY A 19 3.17 10.40 53.65
CA GLY A 19 3.84 9.89 52.45
C GLY A 19 3.24 8.64 51.81
N LYS A 20 2.04 8.20 52.22
CA LYS A 20 1.34 7.07 51.57
C LYS A 20 0.57 7.56 50.36
N SER A 21 0.66 6.88 49.21
CA SER A 21 -0.06 7.28 47.99
C SER A 21 -0.95 6.18 47.40
N THR A 22 -1.98 6.62 46.66
CA THR A 22 -2.81 5.78 45.77
C THR A 22 -3.08 6.56 44.49
N SER A 23 -3.38 5.87 43.38
CA SER A 23 -3.75 6.53 42.12
C SER A 23 -4.97 5.92 41.42
N ARG A 24 -5.54 6.70 40.50
CA ARG A 24 -6.49 6.26 39.47
C ARG A 24 -6.03 6.79 38.12
N GLU A 25 -6.15 5.97 37.10
CA GLU A 25 -5.83 6.31 35.72
C GLU A 25 -7.08 6.13 34.86
N GLY A 26 -7.24 6.98 33.86
CA GLY A 26 -8.40 6.95 32.96
C GLY A 26 -8.20 7.80 31.73
N ILE A 27 -9.14 7.71 30.80
CA ILE A 27 -9.13 8.46 29.55
C ILE A 27 -10.21 9.54 29.62
N ILE A 28 -9.86 10.76 29.21
CA ILE A 28 -10.80 11.85 28.96
C ILE A 28 -10.87 12.06 27.44
N ASN A 29 -12.08 11.90 26.88
CA ASN A 29 -12.35 12.23 25.49
C ASN A 29 -13.11 13.55 25.42
N VAL A 30 -12.54 14.51 24.69
CA VAL A 30 -13.16 15.81 24.42
C VAL A 30 -13.51 15.85 22.95
N ASN A 31 -14.80 15.88 22.64
CA ASN A 31 -15.27 15.89 21.25
C ASN A 31 -15.24 17.31 20.66
N PRO A 32 -14.89 17.48 19.37
CA PRO A 32 -15.07 18.74 18.66
C PRO A 32 -16.57 19.02 18.43
N LEU A 33 -16.92 20.29 18.21
CA LEU A 33 -18.27 20.67 17.75
C LEU A 33 -18.42 20.40 16.24
N ASP A 34 -19.65 20.35 15.74
CA ASP A 34 -19.95 20.09 14.31
C ASP A 34 -19.34 21.14 13.36
N GLY A 35 -19.14 22.38 13.80
CA GLY A 35 -18.49 23.42 12.99
C GLY A 35 -16.97 23.47 13.11
N ASP A 36 -16.37 22.78 14.08
CA ASP A 36 -14.94 22.89 14.36
C ASP A 36 -14.10 22.15 13.31
N PRO A 37 -12.95 22.71 12.89
CA PRO A 37 -11.95 21.95 12.16
C PRO A 37 -11.48 20.78 13.01
N TRP A 38 -11.49 19.58 12.42
CA TRP A 38 -11.09 18.37 13.13
C TRP A 38 -10.29 17.46 12.22
N ALA A 39 -9.08 17.09 12.68
CA ALA A 39 -8.26 16.09 12.02
C ALA A 39 -8.55 14.71 12.61
N SER A 40 -8.97 13.78 11.76
CA SER A 40 -9.19 12.37 12.10
C SER A 40 -7.88 11.56 12.01
N GLU A 41 -7.90 10.32 12.48
CA GLU A 41 -6.83 9.35 12.27
C GLU A 41 -7.38 8.24 11.37
N VAL A 42 -6.72 7.99 10.24
CA VAL A 42 -7.15 7.03 9.22
C VAL A 42 -6.24 5.81 9.19
N SER A 43 -4.93 6.03 9.25
CA SER A 43 -3.91 4.99 9.15
C SER A 43 -2.63 5.43 9.87
N PHE A 44 -1.50 5.52 9.16
CA PHE A 44 -0.19 5.89 9.69
C PHE A 44 0.16 7.37 9.50
N GLU A 45 -0.73 8.21 8.96
CA GLU A 45 -0.43 9.60 8.58
C GLU A 45 0.00 10.50 9.76
N ARG A 46 -0.25 10.04 10.98
CA ARG A 46 0.19 10.68 12.22
C ARG A 46 1.59 10.28 12.67
N ILE A 47 2.27 9.41 11.94
CA ILE A 47 3.69 9.15 12.09
C ILE A 47 4.40 9.95 10.99
N VAL A 48 5.21 10.93 11.38
CA VAL A 48 5.77 11.91 10.45
C VAL A 48 7.27 12.06 10.63
N ALA A 49 7.97 12.42 9.55
CA ALA A 49 9.42 12.58 9.55
C ALA A 49 9.83 14.06 9.57
N PRO A 50 10.84 14.45 10.37
CA PRO A 50 11.42 15.79 10.29
C PRO A 50 11.83 16.15 8.85
N GLY A 51 11.51 17.37 8.43
CA GLY A 51 11.87 17.92 7.12
C GLY A 51 11.04 17.39 5.93
N HIS A 52 10.10 16.48 6.17
CA HIS A 52 9.28 15.88 5.13
C HIS A 52 7.85 16.42 5.13
N SER A 53 7.18 16.29 3.98
CA SER A 53 5.76 16.57 3.87
C SER A 53 4.94 15.51 4.59
N ALA A 54 3.85 15.94 5.20
CA ALA A 54 2.87 15.11 5.88
C ALA A 54 1.45 15.61 5.57
N VAL A 55 0.47 14.75 5.82
CA VAL A 55 -0.94 15.03 5.56
C VAL A 55 -1.79 14.81 6.81
N LEU A 56 -2.88 15.58 6.93
CA LEU A 56 -3.95 15.34 7.87
C LEU A 56 -5.27 15.23 7.11
N TYR A 57 -6.04 14.20 7.45
CA TYR A 57 -7.42 14.02 6.96
C TYR A 57 -8.41 14.51 8.00
N GLY A 58 -9.61 14.90 7.58
CA GLY A 58 -10.61 15.34 8.55
C GLY A 58 -11.83 15.99 7.94
N ARG A 59 -12.36 16.97 8.67
CA ARG A 59 -13.53 17.76 8.28
C ARG A 59 -13.32 19.22 8.64
N ASN A 60 -13.99 20.10 7.88
CA ASN A 60 -13.96 21.54 8.10
C ASN A 60 -12.54 22.11 8.02
N LEU A 61 -11.62 21.44 7.30
CA LEU A 61 -10.20 21.80 7.32
C LEU A 61 -9.86 23.04 6.47
N SER A 62 -10.78 23.48 5.62
CA SER A 62 -10.61 24.66 4.76
C SER A 62 -10.42 25.98 5.53
N SER A 63 -10.88 26.04 6.78
CA SER A 63 -10.67 27.20 7.67
C SER A 63 -9.25 27.28 8.24
N VAL A 64 -8.54 26.15 8.31
CA VAL A 64 -7.21 26.07 8.94
C VAL A 64 -6.15 26.76 8.07
N LYS A 65 -5.29 27.55 8.72
CA LYS A 65 -4.16 28.27 8.08
C LYS A 65 -2.81 27.80 8.55
N SER A 66 -2.74 27.30 9.78
CA SER A 66 -1.52 26.70 10.31
C SER A 66 -1.83 25.64 11.36
N ILE A 67 -0.81 24.87 11.73
CA ILE A 67 -0.86 23.90 12.83
C ILE A 67 0.32 24.10 13.77
N THR A 68 0.24 23.55 14.98
CA THR A 68 1.40 23.39 15.86
C THR A 68 1.62 21.92 16.20
N ILE A 69 2.89 21.54 16.36
CA ILE A 69 3.31 20.23 16.86
C ILE A 69 3.94 20.46 18.23
N GLY A 70 3.18 20.21 19.29
CA GLY A 70 3.61 20.49 20.66
C GLY A 70 3.78 21.99 20.87
N ALA A 71 4.99 22.42 21.20
CA ALA A 71 5.33 23.84 21.41
C ALA A 71 6.07 24.46 20.21
N SER A 72 5.89 23.90 19.01
CA SER A 72 6.48 24.48 17.80
C SER A 72 5.88 25.85 17.47
N GLU A 73 6.62 26.65 16.71
CA GLU A 73 6.02 27.77 15.98
C GLU A 73 4.91 27.27 15.03
N PRO A 74 3.94 28.12 14.66
CA PRO A 74 2.90 27.77 13.70
C PRO A 74 3.48 27.35 12.34
N ILE A 75 3.07 26.18 11.87
CA ILE A 75 3.47 25.57 10.60
C ILE A 75 2.36 25.85 9.58
N PRO A 76 2.64 26.55 8.47
CA PRO A 76 1.63 26.82 7.46
C PRO A 76 1.14 25.52 6.80
N VAL A 77 -0.14 25.48 6.45
CA VAL A 77 -0.76 24.35 5.77
C VAL A 77 -1.36 24.73 4.43
N VAL A 78 -1.48 23.74 3.55
CA VAL A 78 -2.19 23.87 2.28
C VAL A 78 -3.42 22.96 2.33
N TYR A 79 -4.59 23.55 2.15
CA TYR A 79 -5.84 22.81 2.05
C TYR A 79 -6.07 22.31 0.62
N SER A 80 -6.55 21.07 0.51
CA SER A 80 -7.01 20.47 -0.73
C SER A 80 -8.10 19.43 -0.47
N THR A 81 -8.73 18.93 -1.53
CA THR A 81 -9.67 17.82 -1.47
C THR A 81 -9.23 16.70 -2.39
N GLU A 82 -9.20 15.46 -1.91
CA GLU A 82 -8.88 14.28 -2.72
C GLU A 82 -9.93 13.19 -2.48
N ASN A 83 -10.54 12.69 -3.56
CA ASN A 83 -11.63 11.71 -3.50
C ASN A 83 -12.77 12.10 -2.55
N GLY A 84 -13.05 13.41 -2.44
CA GLY A 84 -14.09 13.95 -1.56
C GLY A 84 -13.68 14.10 -0.09
N ASN A 85 -12.43 13.81 0.28
CA ASN A 85 -11.92 14.00 1.63
C ASN A 85 -11.18 15.33 1.77
N ASP A 86 -11.40 16.04 2.88
CA ASP A 86 -10.64 17.24 3.24
C ASP A 86 -9.22 16.83 3.67
N ILE A 87 -8.21 17.49 3.10
CA ILE A 87 -6.79 17.23 3.37
C ILE A 87 -6.08 18.55 3.72
N LEU A 88 -5.21 18.49 4.73
CA LEU A 88 -4.18 19.49 4.97
C LEU A 88 -2.81 18.89 4.70
N THR A 89 -2.05 19.52 3.81
CA THR A 89 -0.64 19.18 3.56
C THR A 89 0.25 20.21 4.25
N TYR A 90 1.30 19.74 4.92
CA TYR A 90 2.26 20.59 5.63
C TYR A 90 3.66 19.96 5.61
N THR A 91 4.69 20.76 5.90
CA THR A 91 6.07 20.27 6.04
C THR A 91 6.45 20.27 7.51
N VAL A 92 6.86 19.11 8.02
CA VAL A 92 7.37 18.99 9.38
C VAL A 92 8.69 19.75 9.49
N PRO A 93 8.91 20.59 10.51
CA PRO A 93 10.18 21.30 10.68
C PRO A 93 11.37 20.32 10.69
N ALA A 94 12.45 20.65 9.97
CA ALA A 94 13.63 19.79 9.88
C ALA A 94 14.35 19.58 11.22
N ASN A 95 14.18 20.51 12.15
CA ASN A 95 14.71 20.44 13.52
C ASN A 95 13.68 19.86 14.52
N ALA A 96 12.56 19.31 14.05
CA ALA A 96 11.59 18.65 14.93
C ALA A 96 12.25 17.48 15.64
N VAL A 97 12.09 17.42 16.95
CA VAL A 97 12.63 16.34 17.78
C VAL A 97 11.70 15.13 17.75
N ASN A 98 12.26 13.93 17.85
CA ASN A 98 11.46 12.72 17.94
C ASN A 98 10.58 12.74 19.20
N GLY A 99 9.35 12.25 19.07
CA GLY A 99 8.42 12.15 20.18
C GLY A 99 6.97 12.22 19.74
N THR A 100 6.06 12.05 20.70
CA THR A 100 4.63 12.19 20.48
C THR A 100 4.14 13.52 21.06
N PHE A 101 3.55 14.34 20.22
CA PHE A 101 3.13 15.71 20.53
C PHE A 101 1.66 15.91 20.26
N ARG A 102 1.03 16.89 20.92
CA ARG A 102 -0.32 17.32 20.54
C ARG A 102 -0.27 18.13 19.26
N LEU A 103 -1.27 17.92 18.41
CA LEU A 103 -1.57 18.78 17.28
C LEU A 103 -2.64 19.79 17.68
N GLU A 104 -2.43 21.04 17.29
CA GLU A 104 -3.46 22.07 17.28
C GLU A 104 -3.62 22.62 15.87
N LEU A 105 -4.87 22.89 15.47
CA LEU A 105 -5.23 23.55 14.22
C LEU A 105 -5.52 25.01 14.52
N ILE A 106 -5.05 25.90 13.68
CA ILE A 106 -5.18 27.36 13.84
C ILE A 106 -5.87 27.93 12.61
N ASP A 107 -7.02 28.60 12.82
CA ASP A 107 -7.75 29.28 11.75
C ASP A 107 -7.19 30.68 11.41
N ALA A 108 -7.86 31.42 10.53
CA ALA A 108 -7.42 32.74 10.09
C ALA A 108 -7.53 33.81 11.19
N GLU A 109 -8.42 33.59 12.16
CA GLU A 109 -8.67 34.45 13.30
C GLU A 109 -7.73 34.15 14.49
N GLY A 110 -6.94 33.08 14.40
CA GLY A 110 -5.98 32.66 15.42
C GLY A 110 -6.59 31.80 16.53
N MET A 111 -7.77 31.23 16.30
CA MET A 111 -8.40 30.29 17.24
C MET A 111 -7.76 28.91 17.13
N ASN A 112 -7.55 28.27 18.28
CA ASN A 112 -6.89 26.96 18.39
C ASN A 112 -7.92 25.85 18.61
N TYR A 113 -7.82 24.78 17.82
CA TYR A 113 -8.65 23.59 17.92
C TYR A 113 -7.75 22.36 18.11
N GLY A 114 -8.10 21.49 19.05
CA GLY A 114 -7.31 20.29 19.30
C GLY A 114 -7.50 19.24 18.19
N ALA A 115 -6.42 18.56 17.82
CA ALA A 115 -6.40 17.59 16.72
C ALA A 115 -5.67 16.29 17.10
N ASN A 116 -5.85 15.83 18.34
CA ASN A 116 -5.17 14.63 18.88
C ASN A 116 -3.63 14.75 18.87
N LYS A 117 -2.92 13.63 18.78
CA LYS A 117 -1.46 13.55 18.82
C LYS A 117 -0.88 13.24 17.44
N VAL A 118 0.39 13.56 17.25
CA VAL A 118 1.25 13.16 16.13
C VAL A 118 2.56 12.64 16.69
N THR A 119 3.15 11.64 16.07
CA THR A 119 4.46 11.08 16.42
C THR A 119 5.47 11.51 15.38
N VAL A 120 6.40 12.37 15.77
CA VAL A 120 7.58 12.70 14.96
C VAL A 120 8.61 11.59 15.17
N SER A 121 9.03 10.95 14.10
CA SER A 121 9.99 9.85 14.13
C SER A 121 11.04 9.97 13.04
N SER A 122 12.27 9.69 13.43
CA SER A 122 13.42 9.55 12.53
C SER A 122 13.67 8.11 12.10
N SER A 123 12.91 7.15 12.65
CA SER A 123 13.03 5.74 12.29
C SER A 123 12.46 5.49 10.89
N ALA A 124 13.04 4.53 10.19
CA ALA A 124 12.47 3.99 8.97
C ALA A 124 11.22 3.18 9.31
N LEU A 125 10.09 3.50 8.67
CA LEU A 125 8.82 2.81 8.85
C LEU A 125 8.31 2.35 7.49
N ILE A 126 8.25 1.05 7.26
CA ILE A 126 7.62 0.46 6.08
C ILE A 126 6.12 0.37 6.32
N THR A 127 5.32 0.89 5.40
CA THR A 127 3.86 0.98 5.51
C THR A 127 3.13 0.16 4.47
N SER A 128 3.80 -0.27 3.40
CA SER A 128 3.23 -1.18 2.40
C SER A 128 4.28 -1.97 1.63
N GLY A 129 3.84 -3.01 0.91
CA GLY A 129 4.69 -3.89 0.08
C GLY A 129 5.28 -5.09 0.83
N ALA A 130 5.11 -5.16 2.16
CA ALA A 130 5.70 -6.20 3.01
C ALA A 130 4.72 -7.34 3.35
N ASP A 131 3.53 -7.40 2.74
CA ASP A 131 2.54 -8.45 3.03
C ASP A 131 2.75 -9.71 2.20
N ARG A 132 2.95 -9.55 0.90
CA ARG A 132 3.19 -10.65 -0.04
C ARG A 132 4.19 -10.23 -1.10
N ILE A 133 5.17 -11.09 -1.33
CA ILE A 133 6.29 -10.81 -2.22
C ILE A 133 6.52 -12.01 -3.14
N THR A 134 6.74 -11.73 -4.42
CA THR A 134 7.12 -12.77 -5.38
C THR A 134 8.58 -13.17 -5.17
N SER A 135 8.83 -14.46 -5.01
CA SER A 135 10.14 -15.07 -4.83
C SER A 135 11.03 -14.84 -6.04
N GLY A 136 12.28 -14.38 -5.82
CA GLY A 136 13.25 -14.10 -6.88
C GLY A 136 12.94 -12.92 -7.81
N ALA A 137 11.86 -12.16 -7.55
CA ALA A 137 11.47 -10.98 -8.32
C ALA A 137 11.99 -9.67 -7.69
N VAL A 138 11.88 -8.56 -8.40
CA VAL A 138 12.06 -7.24 -7.79
C VAL A 138 10.78 -6.87 -7.05
N THR A 139 10.91 -6.36 -5.84
CA THR A 139 9.81 -5.81 -5.04
C THR A 139 10.08 -4.37 -4.66
N THR A 140 9.03 -3.64 -4.33
CA THR A 140 9.10 -2.25 -3.83
C THR A 140 8.33 -2.18 -2.52
N LEU A 141 9.00 -1.68 -1.48
CA LEU A 141 8.39 -1.33 -0.20
C LEU A 141 8.26 0.20 -0.13
N THR A 142 7.14 0.69 0.40
CA THR A 142 6.94 2.12 0.60
C THR A 142 6.76 2.46 2.07
N GLY A 143 7.03 3.71 2.43
CA GLY A 143 7.08 4.11 3.84
C GLY A 143 7.64 5.49 4.09
N ILE A 144 8.28 5.63 5.26
CA ILE A 144 8.83 6.87 5.79
C ILE A 144 10.31 6.63 6.14
N ASN A 145 11.18 7.61 5.85
CA ASN A 145 12.63 7.57 6.12
C ASN A 145 13.35 6.34 5.55
N LEU A 146 12.89 5.80 4.41
CA LEU A 146 13.43 4.56 3.85
C LEU A 146 14.86 4.69 3.28
N ASP A 147 15.31 5.92 3.05
CA ASP A 147 16.69 6.26 2.67
C ASP A 147 17.71 5.89 3.77
N ARG A 148 17.22 5.76 5.01
CA ARG A 148 18.02 5.38 6.18
C ARG A 148 18.18 3.88 6.36
N VAL A 149 17.48 3.05 5.59
CA VAL A 149 17.57 1.59 5.69
C VAL A 149 18.94 1.11 5.20
N ALA A 150 19.70 0.39 6.03
CA ALA A 150 20.98 -0.19 5.62
C ALA A 150 20.81 -1.57 4.98
N SER A 151 19.91 -2.39 5.54
CA SER A 151 19.60 -3.71 5.01
C SER A 151 18.22 -4.19 5.44
N ILE A 152 17.62 -5.03 4.60
CA ILE A 152 16.43 -5.84 4.91
C ILE A 152 16.87 -7.30 5.03
N GLU A 153 16.22 -8.09 5.88
CA GLU A 153 16.42 -9.53 5.98
C GLU A 153 15.08 -10.23 5.76
N ILE A 154 15.06 -11.26 4.90
CA ILE A 154 13.87 -12.07 4.62
C ILE A 154 14.29 -13.54 4.67
N GLY A 155 13.64 -14.33 5.53
CA GLY A 155 13.93 -15.77 5.64
C GLY A 155 15.41 -16.09 5.92
N GLY A 156 16.09 -15.23 6.70
CA GLY A 156 17.52 -15.36 7.01
C GLY A 156 18.48 -14.86 5.92
N THR A 157 17.97 -14.37 4.79
CA THR A 157 18.79 -13.77 3.74
C THR A 157 18.84 -12.26 3.88
N ARG A 158 20.05 -11.72 4.07
CA ARG A 158 20.29 -10.28 4.17
C ARG A 158 20.46 -9.63 2.79
N ILE A 159 19.70 -8.57 2.57
CA ILE A 159 19.66 -7.73 1.37
C ILE A 159 20.18 -6.34 1.74
N SER A 160 21.28 -5.91 1.13
CA SER A 160 21.86 -4.57 1.32
C SER A 160 22.03 -3.80 0.02
N GLU A 161 21.70 -4.41 -1.12
CA GLU A 161 21.72 -3.77 -2.43
C GLU A 161 20.29 -3.41 -2.84
N PHE A 162 20.06 -2.12 -3.05
CA PHE A 162 18.76 -1.58 -3.43
C PHE A 162 18.84 -1.01 -4.85
N THR A 163 17.91 -1.40 -5.71
CA THR A 163 17.77 -0.85 -7.07
C THR A 163 17.12 0.53 -7.07
N GLU A 164 16.35 0.84 -6.03
CA GLU A 164 15.81 2.16 -5.72
C GLU A 164 15.91 2.41 -4.22
N LYS A 165 16.29 3.63 -3.84
CA LYS A 165 16.34 4.04 -2.44
C LYS A 165 16.07 5.52 -2.28
N THR A 166 14.88 5.85 -1.82
CA THR A 166 14.42 7.21 -1.50
C THR A 166 13.86 7.23 -0.09
N SER A 167 13.45 8.40 0.42
CA SER A 167 12.83 8.48 1.75
C SER A 167 11.46 7.83 1.82
N THR A 168 10.81 7.57 0.67
CA THR A 168 9.44 7.03 0.60
C THR A 168 9.34 5.65 -0.06
N ALA A 169 10.40 5.17 -0.72
CA ALA A 169 10.42 3.87 -1.40
C ALA A 169 11.80 3.22 -1.37
N ILE A 170 11.82 1.89 -1.23
CA ILE A 170 12.98 1.05 -1.51
C ILE A 170 12.59 -0.10 -2.43
N SER A 171 13.39 -0.33 -3.47
CA SER A 171 13.23 -1.47 -4.37
C SER A 171 14.46 -2.37 -4.32
N PHE A 172 14.26 -3.69 -4.33
CA PHE A 172 15.35 -4.68 -4.28
C PHE A 172 14.94 -6.01 -4.89
N SER A 173 15.93 -6.83 -5.26
CA SER A 173 15.69 -8.21 -5.69
C SER A 173 15.48 -9.10 -4.47
N THR A 174 14.40 -9.87 -4.46
CA THR A 174 14.01 -10.74 -3.35
C THR A 174 14.79 -12.05 -3.44
N PRO A 175 15.10 -12.70 -2.30
CA PRO A 175 15.71 -14.02 -2.34
C PRO A 175 14.76 -15.03 -2.99
N THR A 176 15.33 -16.04 -3.66
CA THR A 176 14.58 -17.20 -4.12
C THR A 176 14.33 -18.12 -2.92
N LEU A 177 13.11 -18.06 -2.39
CA LEU A 177 12.61 -18.88 -1.29
C LEU A 177 11.41 -19.70 -1.78
N GLU A 178 11.18 -20.85 -1.15
CA GLU A 178 9.96 -21.65 -1.37
C GLU A 178 8.72 -20.90 -0.89
N ASP A 179 7.55 -21.22 -1.46
CA ASP A 179 6.27 -20.67 -1.04
C ASP A 179 6.04 -20.89 0.46
N GLY A 180 5.71 -19.81 1.19
CA GLY A 180 5.52 -19.88 2.63
C GLY A 180 5.57 -18.52 3.32
N GLU A 181 5.40 -18.55 4.64
CA GLU A 181 5.51 -17.37 5.50
C GLU A 181 6.92 -17.25 6.08
N TYR A 182 7.51 -16.06 5.97
CA TYR A 182 8.85 -15.78 6.46
C TYR A 182 8.87 -14.51 7.31
N PRO A 183 9.72 -14.45 8.35
CA PRO A 183 9.98 -13.19 9.03
C PRO A 183 10.74 -12.24 8.11
N MET A 184 10.34 -10.97 8.15
CA MET A 184 11.05 -9.85 7.57
C MET A 184 11.43 -8.86 8.68
N SER A 185 12.70 -8.47 8.69
CA SER A 185 13.24 -7.44 9.59
C SER A 185 14.20 -6.53 8.82
N GLY A 186 14.68 -5.47 9.45
CA GLY A 186 15.66 -4.59 8.83
C GLY A 186 16.49 -3.82 9.85
N VAL A 187 17.61 -3.29 9.37
CA VAL A 187 18.54 -2.48 10.14
C VAL A 187 18.80 -1.18 9.40
N MET A 188 18.77 -0.06 10.12
CA MET A 188 19.09 1.27 9.62
C MET A 188 20.60 1.54 9.60
N ASN A 189 21.02 2.62 8.94
CA ASN A 189 22.43 3.03 8.83
C ASN A 189 23.09 3.32 10.19
N ASP A 190 22.31 3.68 11.20
CA ASP A 190 22.75 3.92 12.58
C ASP A 190 22.70 2.64 13.46
N GLY A 191 22.31 1.51 12.89
CA GLY A 191 22.22 0.22 13.58
C GLY A 191 20.89 -0.03 14.31
N ALA A 192 19.97 0.93 14.35
CA ALA A 192 18.65 0.70 14.93
C ALA A 192 17.75 -0.12 13.98
N GLU A 193 16.70 -0.73 14.54
CA GLU A 193 15.79 -1.59 13.78
C GLU A 193 14.86 -0.79 12.86
N VAL A 194 14.57 -1.33 11.68
CA VAL A 194 13.52 -0.84 10.80
C VAL A 194 12.16 -1.26 11.38
N GLN A 195 11.17 -0.37 11.26
CA GLN A 195 9.82 -0.58 11.74
C GLN A 195 8.86 -0.93 10.61
N PHE A 196 7.78 -1.64 10.93
CA PHE A 196 6.71 -2.04 10.02
C PHE A 196 5.37 -1.63 10.61
N TYR A 197 4.55 -0.93 9.81
CA TYR A 197 3.17 -0.62 10.17
C TYR A 197 2.24 -1.70 9.62
N LYS A 198 1.58 -2.44 10.51
CA LYS A 198 0.61 -3.49 10.15
C LYS A 198 -0.54 -3.50 11.14
N ASN A 199 -1.78 -3.52 10.64
CA ASN A 199 -2.99 -3.57 11.47
C ASN A 199 -3.05 -2.50 12.58
N GLY A 200 -2.61 -1.28 12.30
CA GLY A 200 -2.62 -0.19 13.28
C GLY A 200 -1.52 -0.27 14.34
N GLN A 201 -0.58 -1.22 14.22
CA GLN A 201 0.54 -1.40 15.14
C GLN A 201 1.87 -1.16 14.42
N VAL A 202 2.87 -0.78 15.20
CA VAL A 202 4.26 -0.61 14.75
C VAL A 202 5.10 -1.69 15.41
N GLU A 203 5.73 -2.55 14.59
CA GLU A 203 6.57 -3.67 15.03
C GLU A 203 7.95 -3.60 14.36
N THR A 204 8.96 -4.28 14.90
CA THR A 204 10.32 -4.31 14.31
C THR A 204 10.59 -5.58 13.48
N THR A 205 9.60 -6.46 13.40
CA THR A 205 9.57 -7.64 12.54
C THR A 205 8.14 -7.80 12.03
N THR A 206 7.97 -8.27 10.80
CA THR A 206 6.66 -8.63 10.23
C THR A 206 6.74 -9.99 9.55
N THR A 207 5.60 -10.62 9.33
CA THR A 207 5.51 -11.82 8.48
C THR A 207 5.16 -11.40 7.06
N VAL A 208 5.96 -11.88 6.11
CA VAL A 208 5.73 -11.75 4.67
C VAL A 208 5.41 -13.11 4.06
N VAL A 209 4.42 -13.15 3.18
CA VAL A 209 4.11 -14.33 2.36
C VAL A 209 5.00 -14.30 1.13
N MET A 210 5.94 -15.23 1.05
CA MET A 210 6.70 -15.48 -0.17
C MET A 210 5.91 -16.44 -1.04
N SER A 211 5.79 -16.12 -2.33
CA SER A 211 5.23 -17.04 -3.31
C SER A 211 6.00 -16.97 -4.61
N SER A 212 6.18 -18.10 -5.26
CA SER A 212 6.60 -18.17 -6.66
C SER A 212 5.56 -17.56 -7.60
N GLN A 213 4.30 -17.42 -7.16
CA GLN A 213 3.18 -16.99 -7.98
C GLN A 213 2.83 -15.49 -7.77
N GLN A 214 3.22 -14.65 -8.73
CA GLN A 214 2.79 -13.26 -8.84
C GLN A 214 1.34 -13.17 -9.35
N THR A 215 0.52 -12.30 -8.78
CA THR A 215 -0.79 -11.95 -9.39
C THR A 215 -0.58 -10.81 -10.37
N LEU A 216 -0.96 -11.02 -11.64
CA LEU A 216 -0.94 -9.98 -12.67
C LEU A 216 -2.25 -9.22 -12.73
N TRP A 217 -3.38 -9.89 -12.46
CA TRP A 217 -4.71 -9.29 -12.47
C TRP A 217 -5.69 -10.13 -11.64
N SER A 218 -6.70 -9.50 -11.04
CA SER A 218 -7.81 -10.18 -10.35
C SER A 218 -9.12 -9.40 -10.52
N GLY A 219 -10.24 -10.11 -10.70
CA GLY A 219 -11.56 -9.53 -10.91
C GLY A 219 -12.57 -10.61 -11.31
N HIS A 220 -13.54 -10.25 -12.16
CA HIS A 220 -14.52 -11.16 -12.76
C HIS A 220 -14.99 -10.56 -14.09
N HIS A 221 -14.23 -10.79 -15.16
CA HIS A 221 -14.38 -10.11 -16.44
C HIS A 221 -14.91 -11.04 -17.53
N TYR A 222 -16.13 -10.80 -18.01
CA TYR A 222 -16.73 -11.60 -19.08
C TYR A 222 -16.02 -11.40 -20.42
N VAL A 223 -15.86 -12.48 -21.19
CA VAL A 223 -15.24 -12.50 -22.52
C VAL A 223 -16.15 -13.18 -23.54
N SER A 224 -16.48 -12.45 -24.62
CA SER A 224 -17.23 -12.99 -25.75
C SER A 224 -16.95 -12.24 -27.06
N TRP A 225 -16.34 -12.92 -28.03
CA TRP A 225 -16.05 -12.37 -29.35
C TRP A 225 -17.31 -12.06 -30.18
N ASP A 226 -18.48 -12.54 -29.76
CA ASP A 226 -19.77 -12.28 -30.41
C ASP A 226 -20.26 -10.86 -30.12
N LEU A 227 -19.66 -10.20 -29.13
CA LEU A 227 -19.96 -8.81 -28.80
C LEU A 227 -19.36 -7.85 -29.85
N PRO A 228 -19.95 -6.64 -30.01
CA PRO A 228 -19.43 -5.59 -30.88
C PRO A 228 -17.99 -5.20 -30.53
N ASP A 229 -17.23 -4.68 -31.51
CA ASP A 229 -15.81 -4.33 -31.35
C ASP A 229 -15.55 -3.30 -30.24
N GLU A 230 -16.51 -2.41 -29.99
CA GLU A 230 -16.47 -1.42 -28.93
C GLU A 230 -16.73 -1.98 -27.52
N SER A 231 -17.16 -3.23 -27.41
CA SER A 231 -17.48 -3.84 -26.12
C SER A 231 -16.21 -4.14 -25.33
N PRO A 232 -16.10 -3.66 -24.06
CA PRO A 232 -14.98 -4.01 -23.20
C PRO A 232 -14.95 -5.50 -22.86
N ASN A 233 -16.07 -6.21 -23.04
CA ASN A 233 -16.18 -7.65 -22.81
C ASN A 233 -15.97 -8.48 -24.07
N LYS A 234 -15.61 -7.86 -25.21
CA LYS A 234 -15.26 -8.63 -26.40
C LYS A 234 -14.01 -9.48 -26.19
N THR A 235 -13.05 -8.93 -25.46
CA THR A 235 -11.77 -9.55 -25.13
C THR A 235 -11.41 -9.24 -23.68
N PHE A 236 -10.47 -9.97 -23.11
CA PHE A 236 -9.77 -9.57 -21.91
C PHE A 236 -8.42 -8.95 -22.30
N ASN A 237 -8.23 -7.67 -22.04
CA ASN A 237 -7.03 -6.88 -22.40
C ASN A 237 -6.51 -6.02 -21.24
N LEU A 238 -6.77 -6.47 -20.00
CA LEU A 238 -6.54 -5.67 -18.78
C LEU A 238 -5.13 -5.82 -18.18
N ILE A 239 -4.23 -6.56 -18.83
CA ILE A 239 -2.82 -6.66 -18.44
C ILE A 239 -2.00 -5.87 -19.45
N GLY A 240 -1.32 -4.82 -18.97
CA GLY A 240 -0.52 -3.94 -19.80
C GLY A 240 0.66 -4.67 -20.48
N MET A 241 1.03 -4.21 -21.68
CA MET A 241 2.15 -4.76 -22.44
C MET A 241 3.50 -4.62 -21.70
N ASP A 242 3.64 -3.58 -20.89
CA ASP A 242 4.78 -3.30 -20.03
C ASP A 242 5.00 -4.40 -18.98
N VAL A 243 3.92 -5.03 -18.48
CA VAL A 243 4.01 -6.18 -17.58
C VAL A 243 4.76 -7.33 -18.23
N PHE A 244 4.51 -7.60 -19.52
CA PHE A 244 5.16 -8.69 -20.24
C PHE A 244 6.62 -8.39 -20.62
N ALA A 245 7.01 -7.12 -20.73
CA ALA A 245 8.38 -6.74 -21.09
C ALA A 245 9.41 -7.18 -20.03
N GLY A 246 8.99 -7.34 -18.76
CA GLY A 246 9.83 -7.80 -17.66
C GLY A 246 9.86 -9.31 -17.44
N ILE A 247 9.02 -10.08 -18.14
CA ILE A 247 8.87 -11.53 -17.91
C ILE A 247 10.04 -12.29 -18.55
N LYS A 248 10.62 -13.24 -17.82
CA LYS A 248 11.68 -14.11 -18.34
C LYS A 248 11.07 -15.27 -19.14
N PRO A 249 11.66 -15.65 -20.30
CA PRO A 249 11.25 -16.84 -21.04
C PRO A 249 11.19 -18.10 -20.16
N GLY A 250 10.10 -18.85 -20.25
CA GLY A 250 9.86 -20.06 -19.49
C GLY A 250 8.94 -19.88 -18.27
N ALA A 251 8.57 -18.65 -17.92
CA ALA A 251 7.56 -18.39 -16.89
C ALA A 251 6.20 -18.99 -17.29
N VAL A 252 5.41 -19.43 -16.32
CA VAL A 252 4.08 -20.01 -16.52
C VAL A 252 3.03 -19.02 -16.07
N MET A 253 2.22 -18.54 -17.00
CA MET A 253 1.04 -17.74 -16.72
C MET A 253 -0.17 -18.65 -16.52
N SER A 254 -0.88 -18.50 -15.40
CA SER A 254 -2.11 -19.25 -15.11
C SER A 254 -3.31 -18.31 -15.18
N ILE A 255 -4.27 -18.63 -16.05
CA ILE A 255 -5.53 -17.91 -16.22
C ILE A 255 -6.64 -18.74 -15.57
N HIS A 256 -7.16 -18.27 -14.44
CA HIS A 256 -8.32 -18.86 -13.79
C HIS A 256 -9.58 -18.32 -14.46
N TYR A 257 -10.46 -19.22 -14.84
CA TYR A 257 -11.70 -18.88 -15.53
C TYR A 257 -12.90 -19.62 -14.93
N SER A 258 -14.06 -18.96 -15.00
CA SER A 258 -15.36 -19.56 -14.70
C SER A 258 -16.26 -19.55 -15.93
N VAL A 259 -17.16 -20.53 -16.04
CA VAL A 259 -18.13 -20.59 -17.14
C VAL A 259 -19.27 -19.59 -16.93
N GLU A 260 -19.79 -19.00 -18.02
CA GLU A 260 -21.12 -18.36 -18.02
C GLU A 260 -22.16 -19.45 -18.30
N PRO A 261 -22.98 -19.86 -17.30
CA PRO A 261 -23.88 -21.00 -17.46
C PRO A 261 -24.98 -20.78 -18.49
N THR A 262 -25.27 -19.53 -18.89
CA THR A 262 -26.32 -19.24 -19.89
C THR A 262 -25.86 -19.37 -21.33
N ASP A 263 -24.55 -19.42 -21.59
CA ASP A 263 -24.01 -19.51 -22.94
C ASP A 263 -23.90 -20.96 -23.42
N GLU A 264 -24.12 -21.18 -24.72
CA GLU A 264 -24.26 -22.52 -25.32
C GLU A 264 -22.93 -23.29 -25.42
N TYR A 265 -21.79 -22.58 -25.45
CA TYR A 265 -20.45 -23.16 -25.55
C TYR A 265 -19.43 -22.26 -24.88
N HIS A 266 -18.28 -22.83 -24.50
CA HIS A 266 -17.22 -22.10 -23.80
C HIS A 266 -15.87 -22.37 -24.44
N GLN A 267 -15.20 -21.29 -24.86
CA GLN A 267 -13.90 -21.35 -25.52
C GLN A 267 -13.00 -20.24 -25.03
N LEU A 268 -11.72 -20.55 -24.85
CA LEU A 268 -10.65 -19.60 -24.51
C LEU A 268 -9.50 -19.78 -25.48
N ARG A 269 -8.96 -18.67 -25.97
CA ARG A 269 -7.69 -18.59 -26.70
C ARG A 269 -6.83 -17.48 -26.12
N THR A 270 -5.52 -17.70 -26.14
CA THR A 270 -4.52 -16.70 -25.77
C THR A 270 -3.86 -16.16 -27.03
N THR A 271 -4.08 -14.88 -27.31
CA THR A 271 -3.62 -14.26 -28.54
C THR A 271 -2.89 -12.96 -28.24
N THR A 272 -2.22 -12.42 -29.26
CA THR A 272 -1.82 -11.03 -29.26
C THR A 272 -3.01 -10.13 -29.61
N VAL A 273 -2.84 -8.80 -29.47
CA VAL A 273 -3.86 -7.82 -29.92
C VAL A 273 -4.15 -7.95 -31.42
N TRP A 274 -3.25 -8.55 -32.21
CA TRP A 274 -3.47 -8.84 -33.62
C TRP A 274 -4.25 -10.15 -33.88
N TRP A 275 -4.79 -10.78 -32.83
CA TRP A 275 -5.58 -12.01 -32.89
C TRP A 275 -4.81 -13.24 -33.39
N ASN A 276 -3.48 -13.19 -33.35
CA ASN A 276 -2.64 -14.37 -33.61
C ASN A 276 -2.43 -15.14 -32.30
N ASP A 277 -2.63 -16.46 -32.33
CA ASP A 277 -2.38 -17.32 -31.17
C ASP A 277 -0.93 -17.22 -30.71
N LEU A 278 -0.72 -17.23 -29.39
CA LEU A 278 0.62 -17.32 -28.85
C LEU A 278 1.26 -18.67 -29.25
N PRO A 279 2.58 -18.70 -29.54
CA PRO A 279 3.27 -19.93 -29.90
C PRO A 279 3.08 -21.05 -28.88
N GLY A 280 2.66 -22.22 -29.33
CA GLY A 280 2.41 -23.38 -28.48
C GLY A 280 1.05 -23.36 -27.75
N THR A 281 0.18 -22.41 -28.07
CA THR A 281 -1.19 -22.32 -27.55
C THR A 281 -2.23 -22.64 -28.64
N GLY A 282 -3.51 -22.62 -28.29
CA GLY A 282 -4.61 -22.84 -29.22
C GLY A 282 -5.97 -22.73 -28.53
N THR A 283 -7.02 -23.19 -29.20
CA THR A 283 -8.38 -23.22 -28.62
C THR A 283 -8.47 -24.21 -27.47
N ILE A 284 -8.93 -23.71 -26.32
CA ILE A 284 -9.29 -24.51 -25.16
C ILE A 284 -10.82 -24.49 -25.07
N GLU A 285 -11.44 -25.65 -25.26
CA GLU A 285 -12.88 -25.84 -25.03
C GLU A 285 -13.10 -26.42 -23.62
N PHE A 286 -14.11 -25.94 -22.92
CA PHE A 286 -14.40 -26.38 -21.55
C PHE A 286 -15.92 -26.32 -21.26
N SER A 287 -16.31 -26.88 -20.12
CA SER A 287 -17.71 -26.89 -19.65
C SER A 287 -17.84 -26.69 -18.13
N THR A 288 -16.71 -26.51 -17.45
CA THR A 288 -16.61 -26.23 -16.01
C THR A 288 -15.51 -25.21 -15.79
N ASP A 289 -15.56 -24.55 -14.63
CA ASP A 289 -14.49 -23.67 -14.16
C ASP A 289 -13.13 -24.38 -14.17
N GLY A 290 -12.06 -23.63 -14.38
CA GLY A 290 -10.74 -24.22 -14.55
C GLY A 290 -9.60 -23.22 -14.57
N ILE A 291 -8.41 -23.74 -14.89
CA ILE A 291 -7.17 -22.98 -14.99
C ILE A 291 -6.51 -23.35 -16.31
N ALA A 292 -6.19 -22.34 -17.13
CA ALA A 292 -5.35 -22.50 -18.31
C ALA A 292 -3.92 -22.09 -17.98
N GLU A 293 -2.97 -23.03 -18.04
CA GLU A 293 -1.55 -22.76 -17.85
C GLU A 293 -0.84 -22.56 -19.19
N ILE A 294 -0.17 -21.42 -19.35
CA ILE A 294 0.51 -21.02 -20.58
C ILE A 294 1.98 -20.76 -20.27
N THR A 295 2.88 -21.52 -20.89
CA THR A 295 4.33 -21.26 -20.78
C THR A 295 4.69 -20.11 -21.72
N LEU A 296 5.14 -18.99 -21.16
CA LEU A 296 5.58 -17.82 -21.89
C LEU A 296 7.00 -18.04 -22.41
N THR A 297 7.11 -18.65 -23.60
CA THR A 297 8.39 -18.85 -24.29
C THR A 297 8.98 -17.52 -24.74
N LYS A 298 10.26 -17.52 -25.14
CA LYS A 298 10.89 -16.32 -25.70
C LYS A 298 10.14 -15.82 -26.94
N GLU A 299 9.76 -16.74 -27.83
CA GLU A 299 9.00 -16.43 -29.04
C GLU A 299 7.64 -15.79 -28.70
N ALA A 300 6.93 -16.32 -27.70
CA ALA A 300 5.66 -15.75 -27.26
C ALA A 300 5.82 -14.34 -26.68
N LEU A 301 6.83 -14.11 -25.85
CA LEU A 301 7.11 -12.80 -25.27
C LEU A 301 7.53 -11.77 -26.33
N ASP A 302 8.42 -12.14 -27.26
CA ASP A 302 8.82 -11.28 -28.38
C ASP A 302 7.59 -10.93 -29.24
N MET A 303 6.74 -11.92 -29.54
CA MET A 303 5.50 -11.73 -30.32
C MET A 303 4.48 -10.82 -29.62
N ILE A 304 4.33 -10.91 -28.28
CA ILE A 304 3.47 -10.01 -27.50
C ILE A 304 3.93 -8.55 -27.64
N GLN A 305 5.25 -8.30 -27.60
CA GLN A 305 5.79 -6.94 -27.75
C GLN A 305 5.62 -6.41 -29.18
N GLU A 306 5.84 -7.26 -30.19
CA GLU A 306 5.71 -6.88 -31.60
C GLU A 306 4.26 -6.63 -32.02
N GLN A 307 3.30 -7.33 -31.42
CA GLN A 307 1.90 -7.34 -31.84
C GLN A 307 0.98 -6.64 -30.83
N ALA A 308 1.50 -5.57 -30.23
CA ALA A 308 0.77 -4.61 -29.40
C ALA A 308 0.13 -5.15 -28.10
N GLY A 309 0.64 -6.26 -27.56
CA GLY A 309 0.24 -6.78 -26.26
C GLY A 309 -0.48 -8.13 -26.32
N PHE A 310 -0.93 -8.56 -25.14
CA PHE A 310 -1.58 -9.84 -24.89
C PHE A 310 -3.09 -9.65 -24.65
N ILE A 311 -3.91 -10.56 -25.18
CA ILE A 311 -5.34 -10.64 -24.88
C ILE A 311 -5.81 -12.08 -24.71
N CYS A 312 -6.83 -12.29 -23.88
CA CYS A 312 -7.65 -13.51 -23.95
C CYS A 312 -8.88 -13.24 -24.81
N VAL A 313 -9.15 -14.14 -25.74
CA VAL A 313 -10.34 -14.11 -26.60
C VAL A 313 -11.12 -15.41 -26.43
N GLY A 314 -12.33 -15.48 -26.98
CA GLY A 314 -13.19 -16.65 -26.85
C GLY A 314 -14.65 -16.28 -26.63
N HIS A 315 -15.40 -17.19 -26.03
CA HIS A 315 -16.83 -17.00 -25.76
C HIS A 315 -17.27 -17.70 -24.48
N GLY A 316 -18.19 -17.06 -23.75
CA GLY A 316 -18.97 -17.66 -22.68
C GLY A 316 -18.23 -17.90 -21.37
N TYR A 317 -17.20 -17.11 -21.05
CA TYR A 317 -16.46 -17.29 -19.81
C TYR A 317 -16.05 -15.99 -19.18
N TYR A 318 -15.65 -16.07 -17.92
CA TYR A 318 -15.06 -14.98 -17.16
C TYR A 318 -13.59 -15.26 -16.90
N VAL A 319 -12.75 -14.23 -16.97
CA VAL A 319 -11.41 -14.26 -16.38
C VAL A 319 -11.51 -13.75 -14.95
N ASP A 320 -11.05 -14.55 -13.98
CA ASP A 320 -11.18 -14.24 -12.55
C ASP A 320 -9.86 -13.84 -11.90
N LEU A 321 -8.78 -14.49 -12.33
CA LEU A 321 -7.44 -14.29 -11.80
C LEU A 321 -6.41 -14.65 -12.87
N VAL A 322 -5.43 -13.78 -13.07
CA VAL A 322 -4.25 -14.09 -13.86
C VAL A 322 -3.03 -14.01 -12.97
N THR A 323 -2.24 -15.06 -12.99
CA THR A 323 -1.01 -15.16 -12.20
C THR A 323 0.17 -15.61 -13.06
N LEU A 324 1.37 -15.45 -12.54
CA LEU A 324 2.64 -15.77 -13.19
C LEU A 324 3.57 -16.44 -12.19
N ARG A 325 4.22 -17.54 -12.57
CA ARG A 325 5.26 -18.21 -11.78
C ARG A 325 6.49 -18.57 -12.60
#